data_AF-A0A7S1KV23-F1
#
_entry.id   AF-A0A7S1KV23-F1
#
_cell.length_a   1.000
_cell.length_b   1.000
_cell.length_c   1.000
_cell.angle_alpha   90.00
_cell.angle_beta   90.00
_cell.angle_gamma   90.00
#
_symmetry.space_group_name_H-M   'P 1'
#
loop_
_entity.id
_entity.type
_entity.pdbx_description
1 polymer ?
#
loop_
_entity_poly.entity_id
_entity_poly.type
_entity_poly.pdbx_seq_one_letter_code
_entity_poly.pdbx_strand_id
1 'polypeptide(L)'
;MVLRHCGALCLRWDMAVDYIESLLRKQLIAAIGKEVSPADFAEYMCFHNRKLFADGYAPVPFCFAVRRSDLHAPEGTVSIEQEVTGPGGDSNVAAPIATLVARSASPQPMSFPLNASTNVRFGGERYLHAWLSHQFSGHSGSKLSLVSRARQFSSMLVLIGRIASASTFEPKYAAVVQNKDELTIPLDLSTIPTPKEFKDAIESLSPEQQAFAKAFRAMQLESTLFGVLVIQIKPQLEKVLKLPADSLTKEIKLTQDLMQLFIKYQIPSDLLSYEDGCDADGAAVVAPTPTEKLEAVKRHVQAMHEMIAKAQEEEVAERRAEAQYRAPEVRFADTRDDEADRGVRSRGAMTLKCRSAPKKGMVLGRSMMAGKGGMPPPPACAAAAAAPLASTPQTPTQQVPQQPGESGEAAAEDTAVDYTQVPKELDRRFELLDTDGALRPTIISPGETWTKRSQKALLAAPTTSTLQGSQKQEKDAAFDLLDALTKSGALPVDHAALHIVVAATHCFDKTVTETVVQDNTNPIDKVERSTLIMASTVHQKPVAALIRQAQYSRVSSTSPMLFVEDGAA
;
A
#
# COMPACT_ATOMS: atom_id res chain seq x y z
N MET A 1 56.51 -1.81 -33.25
CA MET A 1 56.22 -3.26 -33.27
C MET A 1 55.78 -3.79 -31.91
N VAL A 2 56.44 -3.44 -30.81
CA VAL A 2 56.12 -3.94 -29.46
C VAL A 2 54.66 -3.69 -29.06
N LEU A 3 54.12 -2.47 -29.23
CA LEU A 3 52.71 -2.16 -28.91
C LEU A 3 51.70 -2.99 -29.73
N ARG A 4 52.00 -3.28 -31.00
CA ARG A 4 51.15 -4.15 -31.84
C ARG A 4 51.21 -5.61 -31.39
N HIS A 5 52.37 -6.07 -30.93
CA HIS A 5 52.53 -7.41 -30.35
C HIS A 5 51.82 -7.54 -29.00
N CYS A 6 51.92 -6.53 -28.12
CA CYS A 6 51.16 -6.49 -26.86
C CYS A 6 49.65 -6.52 -27.12
N GLY A 7 49.15 -5.73 -28.08
CA GLY A 7 47.73 -5.78 -28.46
C GLY A 7 47.29 -7.16 -28.96
N ALA A 8 48.12 -7.84 -29.76
CA ALA A 8 47.83 -9.20 -30.23
C ALA A 8 47.86 -10.24 -29.10
N LEU A 9 48.73 -10.08 -28.09
CA LEU A 9 48.77 -10.94 -26.92
C LEU A 9 47.54 -10.73 -26.03
N CYS A 10 47.15 -9.48 -25.77
CA CYS A 10 45.93 -9.18 -25.02
C CYS A 10 44.70 -9.79 -25.70
N LEU A 11 44.59 -9.66 -27.03
CA LEU A 11 43.47 -10.21 -27.78
C LEU A 11 43.44 -11.75 -27.77
N ARG A 12 44.61 -12.42 -27.86
CA ARG A 12 44.66 -13.88 -27.74
C ARG A 12 44.35 -14.37 -26.33
N TRP A 13 44.76 -13.60 -25.33
CA TRP A 13 44.44 -13.90 -23.94
C TRP A 13 42.93 -13.79 -23.69
N ASP A 14 42.33 -12.69 -24.14
CA ASP A 14 40.88 -12.45 -24.08
C ASP A 14 40.09 -13.59 -24.74
N MET A 15 40.46 -13.97 -25.97
CA MET A 15 39.85 -15.12 -26.66
C MET A 15 40.02 -16.46 -25.93
N ALA A 16 41.14 -16.65 -25.23
CA ALA A 16 41.38 -17.88 -24.47
C ALA A 16 40.53 -17.92 -23.20
N VAL A 17 40.38 -16.79 -22.51
CA VAL A 17 39.48 -16.65 -21.34
C VAL A 17 38.04 -16.88 -21.77
N ASP A 18 37.57 -16.19 -22.81
CA ASP A 18 36.23 -16.38 -23.38
C ASP A 18 35.96 -17.84 -23.74
N TYR A 19 36.94 -18.51 -24.32
CA TYR A 19 36.82 -19.93 -24.67
C TYR A 19 36.63 -20.80 -23.43
N ILE A 20 37.45 -20.60 -22.39
CA ILE A 20 37.35 -21.35 -21.13
C ILE A 20 36.00 -21.07 -20.45
N GLU A 21 35.59 -19.81 -20.35
CA GLU A 21 34.29 -19.44 -19.77
C GLU A 21 33.12 -20.05 -20.54
N SER A 22 33.18 -20.03 -21.88
CA SER A 22 32.15 -20.66 -22.71
C SER A 22 32.09 -22.18 -22.53
N LEU A 23 33.25 -22.83 -22.31
CA LEU A 23 33.35 -24.26 -22.04
C LEU A 23 32.73 -24.60 -20.68
N LEU A 24 33.09 -23.85 -19.64
CA LEU A 24 32.54 -24.00 -18.28
C LEU A 24 31.03 -23.73 -18.28
N ARG A 25 30.55 -22.70 -18.98
CA ARG A 25 29.12 -22.42 -19.15
C ARG A 25 28.38 -23.59 -19.78
N LYS A 26 28.92 -24.19 -20.84
CA LYS A 26 28.33 -25.38 -21.48
C LYS A 26 28.32 -26.59 -20.55
N GLN A 27 29.40 -26.82 -19.80
CA GLN A 27 29.47 -27.90 -18.82
C GLN A 27 28.45 -27.70 -17.69
N LEU A 28 28.29 -26.47 -17.18
CA LEU A 28 27.31 -26.13 -16.15
C LEU A 28 25.88 -26.35 -16.64
N ILE A 29 25.56 -25.87 -17.85
CA ILE A 29 24.24 -26.09 -18.47
C ILE A 29 23.98 -27.58 -18.70
N ALA A 30 24.99 -28.35 -19.13
CA ALA A 30 24.86 -29.79 -19.30
C ALA A 30 24.66 -30.53 -17.97
N ALA A 31 25.31 -30.08 -16.89
CA ALA A 31 25.18 -30.67 -15.56
C ALA A 31 23.82 -30.37 -14.92
N ILE A 32 23.30 -29.15 -15.08
CA ILE A 32 21.99 -28.73 -14.56
C ILE A 32 20.85 -29.23 -15.47
N GLY A 33 21.12 -29.44 -16.75
CA GLY A 33 20.16 -29.83 -17.78
C GLY A 33 19.34 -28.66 -18.36
N LYS A 34 19.51 -27.44 -17.84
CA LYS A 34 18.91 -26.20 -18.36
C LYS A 34 19.76 -24.98 -18.00
N GLU A 35 19.58 -23.89 -18.73
CA GLU A 35 20.11 -22.59 -18.33
C GLU A 35 19.27 -22.01 -17.17
N VAL A 36 19.94 -21.57 -16.11
CA VAL A 36 19.27 -21.07 -14.90
C VAL A 36 18.90 -19.61 -15.11
N SER A 37 17.61 -19.31 -15.15
CA SER A 37 17.10 -17.94 -15.14
C SER A 37 17.02 -17.38 -13.71
N PRO A 38 16.93 -16.05 -13.53
CA PRO A 38 16.66 -15.46 -12.23
C PRO A 38 15.34 -15.92 -11.59
N ALA A 39 14.33 -16.28 -12.41
CA ALA A 39 13.07 -16.82 -11.91
C ALA A 39 13.26 -18.24 -11.33
N ASP A 40 14.03 -19.09 -12.02
CA ASP A 40 14.40 -20.42 -11.50
C ASP A 40 15.19 -20.31 -10.19
N PHE A 41 16.09 -19.33 -10.11
CA PHE A 41 16.85 -19.03 -8.90
C PHE A 41 15.93 -18.58 -7.75
N ALA A 42 14.95 -17.71 -8.01
CA ALA A 42 13.98 -17.27 -7.01
C ALA A 42 13.17 -18.45 -6.43
N GLU A 43 12.70 -19.35 -7.30
CA GLU A 43 11.95 -20.53 -6.92
C GLU A 43 12.81 -21.47 -6.07
N TYR A 44 14.06 -21.69 -6.48
CA TYR A 44 15.03 -22.45 -5.70
C TYR A 44 15.27 -21.83 -4.31
N MET A 45 15.44 -20.51 -4.22
CA MET A 45 15.64 -19.84 -2.94
C MET A 45 14.43 -19.98 -2.02
N CYS A 46 13.20 -19.95 -2.55
CA CYS A 46 11.99 -20.22 -1.77
C CYS A 46 12.00 -21.64 -1.18
N PHE A 47 12.40 -22.64 -1.98
CA PHE A 47 12.55 -24.02 -1.51
C PHE A 47 13.67 -24.18 -0.48
N HIS A 48 14.80 -23.52 -0.73
CA HIS A 48 15.98 -23.55 0.14
C HIS A 48 15.68 -22.93 1.52
N ASN A 49 14.99 -21.79 1.54
CA ASN A 49 14.59 -21.11 2.78
C ASN A 49 13.69 -21.99 3.67
N ARG A 50 12.81 -22.82 3.08
CA ARG A 50 11.99 -23.79 3.85
C ARG A 50 12.82 -24.87 4.54
N LYS A 51 14.01 -25.18 4.05
CA LYS A 51 14.95 -26.13 4.67
C LYS A 51 15.90 -25.45 5.65
N LEU A 52 16.19 -24.17 5.44
CA LEU A 52 17.12 -23.38 6.24
C LEU A 52 16.51 -22.95 7.58
N PHE A 53 15.32 -22.34 7.55
CA PHE A 53 14.69 -21.75 8.72
C PHE A 53 13.97 -22.79 9.59
N ALA A 54 13.90 -22.54 10.90
CA ALA A 54 13.03 -23.29 11.79
C ALA A 54 11.54 -22.99 11.50
N ASP A 55 10.65 -23.88 11.93
CA ASP A 55 9.24 -23.93 11.49
C ASP A 55 8.36 -22.72 11.92
N GLY A 56 8.92 -21.75 12.67
CA GLY A 56 8.28 -20.47 13.00
C GLY A 56 8.94 -19.22 12.40
N TYR A 57 10.07 -19.35 11.71
CA TYR A 57 10.85 -18.24 11.13
C TYR A 57 10.98 -18.31 9.61
N ALA A 58 10.44 -19.38 9.00
CA ALA A 58 10.48 -19.54 7.56
C ALA A 58 9.66 -18.43 6.86
N PRO A 59 10.13 -17.91 5.71
CA PRO A 59 9.37 -16.96 4.92
C PRO A 59 7.97 -17.49 4.55
N VAL A 60 6.96 -16.66 4.77
CA VAL A 60 5.54 -16.95 4.49
C VAL A 60 5.07 -16.07 3.33
N PRO A 61 4.25 -16.58 2.40
CA PRO A 61 3.65 -15.73 1.36
C PRO A 61 2.86 -14.59 1.98
N PHE A 62 3.03 -13.37 1.46
CA PHE A 62 2.26 -12.19 1.84
C PHE A 62 0.84 -12.33 1.26
N CYS A 63 0.00 -13.07 1.98
CA CYS A 63 -1.41 -13.24 1.70
C CYS A 63 -2.15 -13.33 3.03
N PHE A 64 -2.78 -12.23 3.44
CA PHE A 64 -3.46 -12.13 4.71
C PHE A 64 -4.96 -12.12 4.50
N ALA A 65 -5.63 -13.04 5.19
CA ALA A 65 -7.08 -13.08 5.24
C ALA A 65 -7.56 -12.11 6.32
N VAL A 66 -8.28 -11.07 5.91
CA VAL A 66 -8.82 -10.04 6.80
C VAL A 66 -10.02 -10.63 7.52
N ARG A 67 -9.92 -10.86 8.83
CA ARG A 67 -10.98 -11.47 9.65
C ARG A 67 -11.05 -10.86 11.05
N ARG A 68 -12.24 -10.82 11.64
CA ARG A 68 -12.48 -10.27 13.00
C ARG A 68 -11.73 -11.04 14.08
N SER A 69 -11.79 -12.36 13.99
CA SER A 69 -11.04 -13.31 14.82
C SER A 69 -10.83 -14.62 14.07
N ASP A 70 -10.05 -15.53 14.63
CA ASP A 70 -9.77 -16.84 14.02
C ASP A 70 -11.03 -17.69 13.76
N LEU A 71 -12.09 -17.46 14.54
CA LEU A 71 -13.37 -18.16 14.42
C LEU A 71 -14.28 -17.59 13.32
N HIS A 72 -13.98 -16.39 12.81
CA HIS A 72 -14.81 -15.71 11.82
C HIS A 72 -14.36 -16.00 10.40
N ALA A 73 -15.33 -16.08 9.48
CA ALA A 73 -15.05 -16.14 8.07
C ALA A 73 -14.32 -14.86 7.60
N PRO A 74 -13.34 -14.97 6.70
CA PRO A 74 -12.59 -13.81 6.24
C PRO A 74 -13.46 -12.89 5.38
N GLU A 75 -13.37 -11.59 5.64
CA GLU A 75 -14.06 -10.54 4.91
C GLU A 75 -13.38 -10.27 3.56
N GLY A 76 -12.08 -10.47 3.48
CA GLY A 76 -11.29 -10.25 2.28
C GLY A 76 -9.88 -10.83 2.39
N THR A 77 -9.07 -10.58 1.37
CA THR A 77 -7.65 -10.94 1.32
C THR A 77 -6.84 -9.76 0.84
N VAL A 78 -5.70 -9.52 1.47
CA VAL A 78 -4.69 -8.57 1.02
C VAL A 78 -3.40 -9.34 0.72
N SER A 79 -2.91 -9.21 -0.50
CA SER A 79 -1.68 -9.85 -0.99
C SER A 79 -0.79 -8.85 -1.71
N ILE A 80 0.53 -9.04 -1.63
CA ILE A 80 1.47 -8.39 -2.53
C ILE A 80 1.92 -9.47 -3.49
N GLU A 81 1.56 -9.28 -4.75
CA GLU A 81 1.77 -10.26 -5.81
C GLU A 81 2.88 -9.79 -6.74
N GLN A 82 3.75 -10.72 -7.12
CA GLN A 82 4.79 -10.53 -8.10
C GLN A 82 4.33 -11.12 -9.43
N GLU A 83 4.49 -10.34 -10.50
CA GLU A 83 4.28 -10.83 -11.86
C GLU A 83 5.45 -11.75 -12.23
N VAL A 84 5.17 -13.05 -12.34
CA VAL A 84 6.16 -14.05 -12.76
C VAL A 84 6.03 -14.22 -14.27
N THR A 85 7.02 -13.75 -15.01
CA THR A 85 7.14 -14.05 -16.44
C THR A 85 7.56 -15.51 -16.57
N GLY A 86 6.63 -16.40 -16.89
CA GLY A 86 6.95 -17.81 -17.13
C GLY A 86 7.89 -17.99 -18.33
N PRO A 87 8.64 -19.12 -18.40
CA PRO A 87 9.40 -19.50 -19.58
C PRO A 87 8.43 -19.85 -20.72
N GLY A 88 7.97 -18.83 -21.45
CA GLY A 88 6.94 -18.97 -22.47
C GLY A 88 6.11 -17.71 -22.77
N GLY A 89 6.25 -16.62 -22.01
CA GLY A 89 5.71 -15.29 -22.38
C GLY A 89 4.18 -15.11 -22.36
N ASP A 90 3.40 -16.18 -22.34
CA ASP A 90 1.96 -16.13 -22.63
C ASP A 90 1.04 -16.25 -21.38
N SER A 91 1.58 -16.33 -20.16
CA SER A 91 0.76 -16.41 -18.95
C SER A 91 1.44 -15.72 -17.75
N ASN A 92 1.05 -14.47 -17.49
CA ASN A 92 1.41 -13.74 -16.28
C ASN A 92 0.52 -14.22 -15.12
N VAL A 93 0.92 -15.32 -14.48
CA VAL A 93 0.31 -15.74 -13.22
C VAL A 93 1.02 -14.98 -12.11
N ALA A 94 0.30 -14.04 -11.50
CA ALA A 94 0.81 -13.30 -10.35
C ALA A 94 0.78 -14.20 -9.10
N ALA A 95 1.89 -14.27 -8.38
CA ALA A 95 2.05 -15.10 -7.19
C ALA A 95 2.43 -14.23 -5.96
N PRO A 96 1.93 -14.54 -4.76
CA PRO A 96 2.25 -13.75 -3.57
C PRO A 96 3.74 -13.85 -3.22
N ILE A 97 4.36 -12.71 -2.89
CA ILE A 97 5.78 -12.67 -2.49
C ILE A 97 6.01 -13.37 -1.14
N ALA A 98 7.12 -14.06 -0.99
CA ALA A 98 7.52 -14.62 0.31
C ALA A 98 8.19 -13.53 1.17
N THR A 99 7.70 -13.36 2.41
CA THR A 99 8.23 -12.37 3.37
C THR A 99 8.53 -13.02 4.71
N LEU A 100 9.56 -12.52 5.39
CA LEU A 100 9.84 -12.86 6.78
C LEU A 100 8.91 -12.04 7.66
N VAL A 101 8.15 -12.68 8.55
CA VAL A 101 7.05 -12.02 9.28
C VAL A 101 7.28 -12.08 10.79
N ALA A 102 7.41 -10.92 11.44
CA ALA A 102 7.32 -10.80 12.88
C ALA A 102 5.95 -10.23 13.27
N ARG A 103 5.17 -10.99 14.07
CA ARG A 103 3.87 -10.56 14.59
C ARG A 103 4.02 -9.95 15.98
N SER A 104 3.47 -8.75 16.17
CA SER A 104 3.28 -8.11 17.47
C SER A 104 1.78 -8.08 17.79
N ALA A 105 1.38 -8.77 18.86
CA ALA A 105 -0.02 -9.00 19.22
C ALA A 105 -0.62 -7.96 20.18
N SER A 106 0.20 -7.25 20.97
CA SER A 106 -0.25 -6.21 21.92
C SER A 106 0.47 -4.86 21.71
N PRO A 107 0.40 -4.25 20.52
CA PRO A 107 1.09 -3.00 20.29
C PRO A 107 0.31 -1.81 20.85
N GLN A 108 1.02 -0.80 21.40
CA GLN A 108 0.42 0.46 21.84
C GLN A 108 -0.40 1.10 20.71
N PRO A 109 -1.58 1.68 20.98
CA PRO A 109 -2.44 2.24 19.94
C PRO A 109 -1.71 3.31 19.12
N MET A 110 -1.86 3.25 17.80
CA MET A 110 -1.33 4.26 16.88
C MET A 110 -2.43 5.24 16.50
N SER A 111 -2.04 6.40 16.00
CA SER A 111 -2.96 7.39 15.47
C SER A 111 -2.60 7.80 14.06
N PHE A 112 -3.60 8.18 13.28
CA PHE A 112 -3.40 8.86 12.01
C PHE A 112 -4.35 10.05 11.88
N PRO A 113 -3.93 11.12 11.17
CA PRO A 113 -4.77 12.27 10.93
C PRO A 113 -5.85 11.96 9.88
N LEU A 114 -7.11 12.27 10.19
CA LEU A 114 -8.20 12.32 9.21
C LEU A 114 -8.22 13.68 8.50
N ASN A 115 -8.12 14.75 9.27
CA ASN A 115 -8.03 16.12 8.79
C ASN A 115 -7.08 16.94 9.69
N ALA A 116 -6.99 18.26 9.47
CA ALA A 116 -6.09 19.13 10.24
C ALA A 116 -6.35 19.14 11.75
N SER A 117 -7.53 18.69 12.20
CA SER A 117 -7.99 18.82 13.60
C SER A 117 -8.33 17.49 14.28
N THR A 118 -8.54 16.41 13.52
CA THR A 118 -9.03 15.13 14.05
C THR A 118 -8.03 14.00 13.78
N ASN A 119 -7.76 13.23 14.82
CA ASN A 119 -6.88 12.07 14.78
C ASN A 119 -7.68 10.84 15.18
N VAL A 120 -7.61 9.78 14.38
CA VAL A 120 -8.21 8.49 14.71
C VAL A 120 -7.17 7.64 15.41
N ARG A 121 -7.55 7.07 16.55
CA ARG A 121 -6.75 6.05 17.22
C ARG A 121 -7.16 4.67 16.73
N PHE A 122 -6.18 3.84 16.38
CA PHE A 122 -6.41 2.46 15.99
C PHE A 122 -5.49 1.51 16.76
N GLY A 123 -6.05 0.37 17.12
CA GLY A 123 -5.36 -0.77 17.69
C GLY A 123 -5.43 -1.98 16.76
N GLY A 124 -4.91 -3.10 17.24
CA GLY A 124 -4.95 -4.39 16.54
C GLY A 124 -3.56 -4.91 16.18
N GLU A 125 -3.53 -5.99 15.40
CA GLU A 125 -2.29 -6.74 15.13
C GLU A 125 -1.34 -5.95 14.23
N ARG A 126 -0.04 -6.04 14.54
CA ARG A 126 1.03 -5.48 13.73
C ARG A 126 1.89 -6.58 13.16
N TYR A 127 2.18 -6.47 11.88
CA TYR A 127 3.04 -7.38 11.14
C TYR A 127 4.19 -6.62 10.53
N LEU A 128 5.41 -6.94 10.94
CA LEU A 128 6.63 -6.46 10.30
C LEU A 128 7.09 -7.51 9.28
N HIS A 129 7.14 -7.09 8.02
CA HIS A 129 7.52 -7.89 6.86
C HIS A 129 8.88 -7.46 6.35
N ALA A 130 9.80 -8.40 6.23
CA ALA A 130 11.02 -8.23 5.45
C ALA A 130 10.87 -8.94 4.10
N TRP A 131 11.10 -8.21 3.02
CA TRP A 131 11.17 -8.75 1.67
C TRP A 131 12.58 -8.56 1.09
N LEU A 132 13.19 -9.65 0.66
CA LEU A 132 14.45 -9.63 -0.06
C LEU A 132 14.20 -9.92 -1.54
N SER A 133 14.45 -8.93 -2.39
CA SER A 133 14.51 -9.09 -3.84
C SER A 133 15.93 -9.40 -4.27
N HIS A 134 16.10 -10.05 -5.43
CA HIS A 134 17.41 -10.22 -6.06
C HIS A 134 17.35 -9.75 -7.52
N GLN A 135 18.35 -8.97 -7.93
CA GLN A 135 18.46 -8.43 -9.27
C GLN A 135 19.79 -8.84 -9.89
N PHE A 136 19.71 -9.56 -11.01
CA PHE A 136 20.88 -9.91 -11.83
C PHE A 136 20.99 -8.96 -13.02
N SER A 137 22.18 -8.86 -13.59
CA SER A 137 22.40 -8.02 -14.77
C SER A 137 21.50 -8.45 -15.95
N GLY A 138 21.11 -7.47 -16.77
CA GLY A 138 20.26 -7.70 -17.95
C GLY A 138 18.77 -7.95 -17.69
N HIS A 139 18.32 -7.97 -16.42
CA HIS A 139 16.92 -8.21 -16.08
C HIS A 139 16.22 -6.94 -15.58
N SER A 140 15.00 -6.73 -16.08
CA SER A 140 14.06 -5.78 -15.48
C SER A 140 13.63 -6.36 -14.14
N GLY A 141 13.79 -5.61 -13.06
CA GLY A 141 13.49 -6.06 -11.70
C GLY A 141 12.04 -6.55 -11.52
N SER A 142 11.77 -7.16 -10.38
CA SER A 142 10.46 -7.71 -10.04
C SER A 142 9.36 -6.65 -10.11
N LYS A 143 8.32 -6.90 -10.91
CA LYS A 143 7.10 -6.08 -10.91
C LYS A 143 6.18 -6.56 -9.81
N LEU A 144 5.89 -5.67 -8.85
CA LEU A 144 5.00 -5.97 -7.73
C LEU A 144 3.67 -5.24 -7.89
N SER A 145 2.61 -5.84 -7.36
CA SER A 145 1.29 -5.23 -7.24
C SER A 145 0.67 -5.59 -5.90
N LEU A 146 0.18 -4.60 -5.17
CA LEU A 146 -0.66 -4.79 -4.00
C LEU A 146 -2.08 -5.10 -4.48
N VAL A 147 -2.59 -6.28 -4.16
CA VAL A 147 -3.91 -6.75 -4.54
C VAL A 147 -4.77 -6.93 -3.30
N SER A 148 -5.89 -6.22 -3.27
CA SER A 148 -6.88 -6.27 -2.20
C SER A 148 -8.20 -6.79 -2.78
N ARG A 149 -8.66 -7.94 -2.29
CA ARG A 149 -9.89 -8.59 -2.76
C ARG A 149 -10.89 -8.68 -1.62
N ALA A 150 -12.07 -8.09 -1.77
CA ALA A 150 -13.16 -8.30 -0.83
C ALA A 150 -13.94 -9.57 -1.18
N ARG A 151 -14.52 -10.24 -0.18
CA ARG A 151 -15.53 -11.28 -0.42
C ARG A 151 -16.90 -10.65 -0.71
N GLN A 152 -17.86 -11.51 -1.06
CA GLN A 152 -19.24 -11.10 -1.24
C GLN A 152 -19.81 -10.56 0.07
N PHE A 153 -20.52 -9.42 0.02
CA PHE A 153 -21.14 -8.80 1.20
C PHE A 153 -20.15 -8.41 2.31
N SER A 154 -18.89 -8.22 1.93
CA SER A 154 -17.83 -7.77 2.82
C SER A 154 -17.33 -6.42 2.35
N SER A 155 -16.95 -5.59 3.30
CA SER A 155 -16.37 -4.27 3.05
C SER A 155 -15.17 -4.09 3.96
N MET A 156 -14.06 -3.65 3.38
CA MET A 156 -12.84 -3.33 4.12
C MET A 156 -12.24 -2.05 3.55
N LEU A 157 -11.50 -1.34 4.40
CA LEU A 157 -10.82 -0.13 4.02
C LEU A 157 -9.32 -0.40 4.03
N VAL A 158 -8.66 -0.05 2.93
CA VAL A 158 -7.22 -0.23 2.76
C VAL A 158 -6.57 1.15 2.68
N LEU A 159 -5.71 1.44 3.64
CA LEU A 159 -4.91 2.66 3.75
C LEU A 159 -3.46 2.33 3.41
N ILE A 160 -2.84 3.12 2.55
CA ILE A 160 -1.43 2.98 2.20
C ILE A 160 -0.71 4.25 2.62
N GLY A 161 0.38 4.10 3.35
CA GLY A 161 1.04 5.23 3.99
C GLY A 161 2.45 4.91 4.45
N ARG A 162 2.98 5.82 5.26
CA ARG A 162 4.30 5.73 5.90
C ARG A 162 4.15 5.79 7.41
N ILE A 163 5.19 5.35 8.11
CA ILE A 163 5.25 5.42 9.57
C ILE A 163 6.13 6.61 9.93
N ALA A 164 5.53 7.62 10.56
CA ALA A 164 6.24 8.83 10.95
C ALA A 164 6.86 8.71 12.34
N SER A 165 6.24 7.95 13.24
CA SER A 165 6.73 7.72 14.60
C SER A 165 6.24 6.38 15.16
N ALA A 166 6.72 6.00 16.34
CA ALA A 166 6.25 4.81 17.06
C ALA A 166 4.72 4.78 17.30
N SER A 167 4.06 5.95 17.30
CA SER A 167 2.63 6.10 17.55
C SER A 167 1.85 6.76 16.40
N THR A 168 2.50 7.11 15.29
CA THR A 168 1.87 7.89 14.21
C THR A 168 2.05 7.24 12.84
N PHE A 169 0.93 7.00 12.17
CA PHE A 169 0.84 6.53 10.79
C PHE A 169 0.33 7.66 9.89
N GLU A 170 0.98 7.85 8.74
CA GLU A 170 0.63 8.88 7.77
C GLU A 170 0.05 8.26 6.49
N PRO A 171 -1.29 8.18 6.34
CA PRO A 171 -1.94 7.64 5.16
C PRO A 171 -1.79 8.58 3.96
N LYS A 172 -1.06 8.12 2.93
CA LYS A 172 -0.93 8.84 1.66
C LYS A 172 -2.15 8.58 0.77
N TYR A 173 -2.58 7.32 0.69
CA TYR A 173 -3.65 6.84 -0.17
C TYR A 173 -4.65 6.01 0.63
N ALA A 174 -5.91 5.99 0.20
CA ALA A 174 -6.97 5.22 0.81
C ALA A 174 -7.96 4.74 -0.25
N ALA A 175 -8.50 3.55 -0.05
CA ALA A 175 -9.54 3.00 -0.93
C ALA A 175 -10.49 2.09 -0.14
N VAL A 176 -11.76 2.14 -0.53
CA VAL A 176 -12.80 1.23 -0.03
C VAL A 176 -12.95 0.06 -1.02
N VAL A 177 -12.85 -1.17 -0.50
CA VAL A 177 -13.02 -2.40 -1.29
C VAL A 177 -14.22 -3.16 -0.75
N GLN A 178 -15.24 -3.40 -1.59
CA GLN A 178 -16.51 -3.98 -1.17
C GLN A 178 -17.07 -5.01 -2.17
N ASN A 179 -17.91 -5.95 -1.73
CA ASN A 179 -18.75 -6.79 -2.61
C ASN A 179 -18.04 -7.47 -3.80
N LYS A 180 -17.01 -8.30 -3.56
CA LYS A 180 -16.19 -8.93 -4.62
C LYS A 180 -15.36 -7.95 -5.45
N ASP A 181 -15.20 -6.70 -5.00
CA ASP A 181 -14.26 -5.79 -5.62
C ASP A 181 -12.82 -6.31 -5.47
N GLU A 182 -12.05 -6.13 -6.52
CA GLU A 182 -10.61 -6.38 -6.58
C GLU A 182 -9.91 -5.08 -6.94
N LEU A 183 -9.08 -4.60 -6.02
CA LEU A 183 -8.25 -3.41 -6.19
C LEU A 183 -6.80 -3.85 -6.37
N THR A 184 -6.21 -3.48 -7.50
CA THR A 184 -4.81 -3.75 -7.85
C THR A 184 -4.06 -2.43 -7.96
N ILE A 185 -2.99 -2.30 -7.18
CA ILE A 185 -2.14 -1.11 -7.12
C ILE A 185 -0.71 -1.55 -7.48
N PRO A 186 -0.15 -1.11 -8.63
CA PRO A 186 1.23 -1.40 -8.97
C PRO A 186 2.18 -0.77 -7.95
N LEU A 187 3.30 -1.41 -7.66
CA LEU A 187 4.31 -0.93 -6.73
C LEU A 187 5.63 -0.69 -7.49
N ASP A 188 6.07 0.56 -7.47
CA ASP A 188 7.35 1.00 -8.04
C ASP A 188 8.47 0.78 -7.01
N LEU A 189 9.57 0.19 -7.46
CA LEU A 189 10.73 -0.13 -6.63
C LEU A 189 11.90 0.78 -6.99
N SER A 190 12.44 1.50 -6.01
CA SER A 190 13.65 2.31 -6.19
C SER A 190 14.71 1.96 -5.15
N THR A 191 15.89 1.57 -5.60
CA THR A 191 17.00 1.17 -4.73
C THR A 191 17.83 2.35 -4.25
N ILE A 192 18.26 2.32 -3.00
CA ILE A 192 19.20 3.26 -2.37
C ILE A 192 20.62 2.68 -2.44
N PRO A 193 21.68 3.50 -2.63
CA PRO A 193 23.07 3.04 -2.56
C PRO A 193 23.42 2.33 -1.24
N THR A 194 24.36 1.39 -1.28
CA THR A 194 24.75 0.64 -0.08
C THR A 194 25.43 1.55 0.94
N PRO A 195 25.47 1.19 2.24
CA PRO A 195 26.15 1.98 3.26
C PRO A 195 27.63 2.23 2.93
N LYS A 196 28.30 1.19 2.41
CA LYS A 196 29.71 1.23 2.02
C LYS A 196 29.96 2.17 0.85
N GLU A 197 29.21 2.00 -0.24
CA GLU A 197 29.31 2.88 -1.41
C GLU A 197 29.02 4.34 -1.06
N PHE A 198 28.05 4.57 -0.17
CA PHE A 198 27.73 5.92 0.27
C PHE A 198 28.85 6.53 1.12
N LYS A 199 29.45 5.76 2.03
CA LYS A 199 30.58 6.21 2.86
C LYS A 199 31.79 6.58 2.01
N ASP A 200 32.13 5.74 1.05
CA ASP A 200 33.24 5.97 0.11
C ASP A 200 32.96 7.20 -0.77
N ALA A 201 31.70 7.40 -1.19
CA ALA A 201 31.32 8.56 -1.99
C ALA A 201 31.40 9.88 -1.20
N ILE A 202 31.08 9.88 0.10
CA ILE A 202 31.10 11.11 0.92
C ILE A 202 32.47 11.42 1.51
N GLU A 203 33.40 10.48 1.57
CA GLU A 203 34.75 10.66 2.16
C GLU A 203 35.52 11.81 1.49
N SER A 204 35.30 12.01 0.19
CA SER A 204 35.93 13.09 -0.60
C SER A 204 35.28 14.48 -0.44
N LEU A 205 34.14 14.58 0.25
CA LEU A 205 33.36 15.81 0.39
C LEU A 205 33.73 16.59 1.65
N SER A 206 33.43 17.90 1.67
CA SER A 206 33.63 18.74 2.86
C SER A 206 32.72 18.33 4.03
N PRO A 207 33.06 18.63 5.30
CA PRO A 207 32.25 18.24 6.45
C PRO A 207 30.78 18.71 6.39
N GLU A 208 30.52 19.90 5.84
CA GLU A 208 29.16 20.42 5.65
C GLU A 208 28.40 19.64 4.58
N GLN A 209 29.05 19.30 3.46
CA GLN A 209 28.47 18.46 2.41
C GLN A 209 28.19 17.04 2.91
N GLN A 210 29.08 16.49 3.74
CA GLN A 210 28.87 15.19 4.38
C GLN A 210 27.66 15.23 5.32
N ALA A 211 27.52 16.28 6.13
CA ALA A 211 26.36 16.45 7.01
C ALA A 211 25.05 16.52 6.20
N PHE A 212 25.04 17.28 5.11
CA PHE A 212 23.91 17.36 4.19
C PHE A 212 23.58 16.00 3.55
N ALA A 213 24.58 15.29 3.03
CA ALA A 213 24.39 13.97 2.41
C ALA A 213 23.85 12.94 3.42
N LYS A 214 24.40 12.92 4.65
CA LYS A 214 23.94 12.02 5.73
C LYS A 214 22.49 12.31 6.13
N ALA A 215 22.09 13.58 6.21
CA ALA A 215 20.70 13.96 6.48
C ALA A 215 19.75 13.50 5.36
N PHE A 216 20.16 13.65 4.10
CA PHE A 216 19.35 13.23 2.96
C PHE A 216 19.21 11.70 2.89
N ARG A 217 20.29 10.94 3.18
CA ARG A 217 20.23 9.47 3.29
C ARG A 217 19.28 9.04 4.42
N ALA A 218 19.34 9.70 5.58
CA ALA A 218 18.42 9.40 6.69
C ALA A 218 16.94 9.56 6.27
N MET A 219 16.63 10.65 5.56
CA MET A 219 15.28 10.87 5.00
C MET A 219 14.87 9.81 3.97
N GLN A 220 15.81 9.33 3.14
CA GLN A 220 15.56 8.24 2.20
C GLN A 220 15.30 6.91 2.90
N LEU A 221 16.05 6.61 3.97
CA LEU A 221 15.86 5.41 4.78
C LEU A 221 14.50 5.42 5.50
N GLU A 222 14.06 6.56 6.00
CA GLU A 222 12.71 6.70 6.57
C GLU A 222 11.61 6.41 5.53
N SER A 223 11.86 6.73 4.25
CA SER A 223 10.94 6.42 3.15
C SER A 223 10.90 4.93 2.76
N THR A 224 11.76 4.07 3.31
CA THR A 224 11.75 2.62 3.04
C THR A 224 10.64 1.87 3.79
N LEU A 225 10.05 2.48 4.82
CA LEU A 225 8.93 1.91 5.56
C LEU A 225 7.63 2.07 4.79
N PHE A 226 7.21 0.99 4.14
CA PHE A 226 5.94 0.94 3.43
C PHE A 226 4.85 0.37 4.35
N GLY A 227 3.86 1.19 4.71
CA GLY A 227 2.77 0.77 5.59
C GLY A 227 1.47 0.52 4.82
N VAL A 228 0.85 -0.63 5.07
CA VAL A 228 -0.49 -0.99 4.61
C VAL A 228 -1.36 -1.26 5.83
N LEU A 229 -2.33 -0.38 6.08
CA LEU A 229 -3.28 -0.49 7.18
C LEU A 229 -4.63 -0.94 6.64
N VAL A 230 -5.13 -2.05 7.16
CA VAL A 230 -6.42 -2.63 6.78
C VAL A 230 -7.38 -2.49 7.95
N ILE A 231 -8.52 -1.84 7.71
CA ILE A 231 -9.57 -1.60 8.71
C ILE A 231 -10.83 -2.37 8.32
N GLN A 232 -11.37 -3.13 9.27
CA GLN A 232 -12.64 -3.84 9.10
C GLN A 232 -13.81 -2.91 9.38
N ILE A 233 -14.75 -2.80 8.44
CA ILE A 233 -15.85 -1.84 8.54
C ILE A 233 -16.97 -2.38 9.44
N LYS A 234 -17.32 -3.67 9.36
CA LYS A 234 -18.46 -4.23 10.10
C LYS A 234 -18.34 -4.06 11.62
N PRO A 235 -17.21 -4.42 12.28
CA PRO A 235 -17.10 -4.24 13.72
C PRO A 235 -17.18 -2.78 14.15
N GLN A 236 -16.66 -1.85 13.34
CA GLN A 236 -16.77 -0.41 13.62
C GLN A 236 -18.20 0.08 13.46
N LEU A 237 -18.91 -0.39 12.45
CA LEU A 237 -20.32 -0.05 12.24
C LEU A 237 -21.20 -0.52 13.40
N GLU A 238 -20.95 -1.72 13.94
CA GLU A 238 -21.61 -2.22 15.16
C GLU A 238 -21.35 -1.29 16.36
N LYS A 239 -20.10 -0.85 16.53
CA LYS A 239 -19.69 0.05 17.62
C LYS A 239 -20.35 1.42 17.52
N VAL A 240 -20.39 2.00 16.32
CA VAL A 240 -21.00 3.32 16.06
C VAL A 240 -22.50 3.31 16.30
N LEU A 241 -23.18 2.23 15.90
CA LEU A 241 -24.62 2.06 16.06
C LEU A 241 -25.02 1.54 17.45
N LYS A 242 -24.05 1.32 18.36
CA LYS A 242 -24.23 0.73 19.70
C LYS A 242 -24.91 -0.66 19.66
N LEU A 243 -24.62 -1.44 18.62
CA LEU A 243 -25.10 -2.81 18.47
C LEU A 243 -24.12 -3.80 19.14
N PRO A 244 -24.61 -4.93 19.65
CA PRO A 244 -23.73 -5.98 20.16
C PRO A 244 -22.94 -6.62 19.01
N ALA A 245 -21.81 -7.24 19.36
CA ALA A 245 -20.97 -7.94 18.40
C ALA A 245 -21.76 -9.00 17.61
N ASP A 246 -21.48 -9.10 16.31
CA ASP A 246 -22.00 -10.10 15.36
C ASP A 246 -23.48 -9.94 14.98
N SER A 247 -24.06 -8.79 15.34
CA SER A 247 -25.44 -8.44 15.00
C SER A 247 -25.61 -8.20 13.49
N LEU A 248 -24.62 -7.60 12.84
CA LEU A 248 -24.68 -7.29 11.40
C LEU A 248 -24.27 -8.47 10.52
N THR A 249 -23.62 -9.49 11.08
CA THR A 249 -23.18 -10.69 10.35
C THR A 249 -24.35 -11.45 9.73
N LYS A 250 -25.53 -11.43 10.37
CA LYS A 250 -26.74 -12.11 9.89
C LYS A 250 -27.59 -11.25 8.94
N GLU A 251 -27.40 -9.93 8.94
CA GLU A 251 -28.26 -8.94 8.30
C GLU A 251 -27.56 -8.29 7.09
N ILE A 252 -27.46 -9.07 6.01
CA ILE A 252 -26.74 -8.69 4.78
C ILE A 252 -27.37 -7.46 4.12
N LYS A 253 -28.70 -7.44 3.98
CA LYS A 253 -29.43 -6.34 3.33
C LYS A 253 -29.24 -5.03 4.09
N LEU A 254 -29.39 -5.06 5.41
CA LEU A 254 -29.18 -3.89 6.26
C LEU A 254 -27.76 -3.34 6.13
N THR A 255 -26.75 -4.22 6.09
CA THR A 255 -25.35 -3.80 5.94
C THR A 255 -25.11 -3.11 4.59
N GLN A 256 -25.70 -3.61 3.50
CA GLN A 256 -25.60 -2.95 2.19
C GLN A 256 -26.30 -1.59 2.16
N ASP A 257 -27.50 -1.52 2.72
CA ASP A 257 -28.28 -0.29 2.80
C ASP A 257 -27.52 0.76 3.62
N LEU A 258 -26.94 0.38 4.77
CA LEU A 258 -26.09 1.26 5.59
C LEU A 258 -24.87 1.76 4.81
N MET A 259 -24.13 0.86 4.15
CA MET A 259 -22.96 1.24 3.35
C MET A 259 -23.32 2.22 2.21
N GLN A 260 -24.48 2.02 1.57
CA GLN A 260 -24.99 2.92 0.55
C GLN A 260 -25.34 4.29 1.13
N LEU A 261 -25.98 4.35 2.31
CA LEU A 261 -26.29 5.60 3.00
C LEU A 261 -25.02 6.39 3.37
N PHE A 262 -24.00 5.73 3.91
CA PHE A 262 -22.75 6.40 4.29
C PHE A 262 -21.94 6.87 3.08
N ILE A 263 -21.77 6.04 2.05
CA ILE A 263 -20.92 6.39 0.89
C ILE A 263 -21.63 7.37 -0.06
N LYS A 264 -22.91 7.13 -0.38
CA LYS A 264 -23.61 7.89 -1.43
C LYS A 264 -24.33 9.12 -0.91
N TYR A 265 -24.87 9.04 0.30
CA TYR A 265 -25.74 10.09 0.85
C TYR A 265 -25.09 10.84 2.03
N GLN A 266 -23.90 10.44 2.49
CA GLN A 266 -23.13 11.08 3.56
C GLN A 266 -23.97 11.39 4.81
N ILE A 267 -24.87 10.46 5.18
CA ILE A 267 -25.74 10.64 6.35
C ILE A 267 -24.92 10.42 7.63
N PRO A 268 -24.92 11.38 8.58
CA PRO A 268 -24.24 11.21 9.87
C PRO A 268 -24.74 9.98 10.61
N SER A 269 -23.82 9.26 11.25
CA SER A 269 -24.13 8.01 11.95
C SER A 269 -25.02 8.21 13.18
N ASP A 270 -25.11 9.42 13.73
CA ASP A 270 -25.95 9.73 14.88
C ASP A 270 -27.44 9.56 14.56
N LEU A 271 -27.89 9.93 13.35
CA LEU A 271 -29.29 9.79 12.91
C LEU A 271 -29.73 8.33 12.72
N LEU A 272 -28.77 7.42 12.56
CA LEU A 272 -29.01 5.99 12.37
C LEU A 272 -28.75 5.18 13.65
N SER A 273 -28.05 5.76 14.61
CA SER A 273 -27.71 5.11 15.87
C SER A 273 -28.92 4.97 16.77
N TYR A 274 -28.95 3.91 17.57
CA TYR A 274 -29.95 3.77 18.61
C TYR A 274 -29.63 4.76 19.74
N GLU A 275 -30.50 5.74 19.95
CA GLU A 275 -30.49 6.53 21.19
C GLU A 275 -31.05 5.66 22.32
N ASP A 276 -30.29 5.55 23.41
CA ASP A 276 -30.80 4.94 24.63
C ASP A 276 -31.88 5.89 25.15
N GLY A 277 -33.14 5.57 24.85
CA GLY A 277 -34.28 6.37 25.27
C GLY A 277 -34.29 6.49 26.79
N CYS A 278 -34.00 7.69 27.29
CA CYS A 278 -34.39 8.07 28.64
C CYS A 278 -35.88 8.36 28.61
N ASP A 279 -36.68 7.46 29.20
CA ASP A 279 -38.04 7.82 29.60
C ASP A 279 -37.98 9.00 30.58
N ALA A 280 -38.96 9.90 30.50
CA ALA A 280 -39.04 11.15 31.27
C ALA A 280 -39.09 10.97 32.81
N ASP A 281 -39.04 9.74 33.33
CA ASP A 281 -39.21 9.40 34.74
C ASP A 281 -37.97 8.79 35.43
N GLY A 282 -36.79 8.80 34.81
CA GLY A 282 -35.53 8.49 35.51
C GLY A 282 -35.41 7.05 36.04
N ALA A 283 -36.23 6.12 35.56
CA ALA A 283 -36.08 4.70 35.82
C ALA A 283 -35.23 4.07 34.71
N ALA A 284 -34.09 3.47 35.09
CA ALA A 284 -33.24 2.73 34.17
C ALA A 284 -34.02 1.54 33.58
N VAL A 285 -34.45 1.66 32.32
CA VAL A 285 -35.02 0.56 31.56
C VAL A 285 -33.97 -0.54 31.49
N VAL A 286 -34.39 -1.76 31.84
CA VAL A 286 -33.62 -3.01 31.70
C VAL A 286 -32.94 -3.02 30.33
N ALA A 287 -31.63 -3.30 30.30
CA ALA A 287 -30.80 -3.26 29.10
C ALA A 287 -31.57 -3.84 27.88
N PRO A 288 -31.96 -3.02 26.89
CA PRO A 288 -32.84 -3.45 25.81
C PRO A 288 -32.20 -4.61 25.05
N THR A 289 -33.04 -5.55 24.61
CA THR A 289 -32.56 -6.78 23.97
C THR A 289 -31.83 -6.45 22.66
N PRO A 290 -30.80 -7.22 22.26
CA PRO A 290 -30.09 -7.06 20.99
C PRO A 290 -31.00 -6.92 19.76
N THR A 291 -32.15 -7.60 19.81
CA THR A 291 -33.18 -7.62 18.77
C THR A 291 -33.94 -6.30 18.66
N GLU A 292 -34.27 -5.65 19.77
CA GLU A 292 -34.98 -4.35 19.77
C GLU A 292 -34.12 -3.23 19.20
N LYS A 293 -32.81 -3.24 19.53
CA LYS A 293 -31.83 -2.28 18.98
C LYS A 293 -31.71 -2.43 17.46
N LEU A 294 -31.65 -3.67 16.98
CA LEU A 294 -31.58 -3.96 15.55
C LEU A 294 -32.86 -3.53 14.81
N GLU A 295 -34.03 -3.77 15.37
CA GLU A 295 -35.29 -3.34 14.78
C GLU A 295 -35.41 -1.82 14.71
N ALA A 296 -34.97 -1.10 15.74
CA ALA A 296 -34.95 0.36 15.74
C ALA A 296 -34.07 0.90 14.60
N VAL A 297 -32.84 0.39 14.47
CA VAL A 297 -31.94 0.77 13.37
C VAL A 297 -32.56 0.44 12.01
N LYS A 298 -33.20 -0.72 11.85
CA LYS A 298 -33.92 -1.07 10.61
C LYS A 298 -35.03 -0.08 10.27
N ARG A 299 -35.83 0.36 11.26
CA ARG A 299 -36.89 1.35 11.05
C ARG A 299 -36.31 2.70 10.61
N HIS A 300 -35.23 3.17 11.25
CA HIS A 300 -34.57 4.42 10.86
C HIS A 300 -34.00 4.34 9.43
N VAL A 301 -33.34 3.24 9.08
CA VAL A 301 -32.80 3.02 7.72
C VAL A 301 -33.92 2.97 6.69
N GLN A 302 -35.03 2.30 7.00
CA GLN A 302 -36.19 2.21 6.10
C GLN A 302 -36.84 3.58 5.89
N ALA A 303 -37.07 4.35 6.96
CA ALA A 303 -37.63 5.70 6.86
C ALA A 303 -36.76 6.63 5.99
N MET A 304 -35.43 6.51 6.10
CA MET A 304 -34.51 7.27 5.24
C MET A 304 -34.57 6.83 3.78
N HIS A 305 -34.66 5.54 3.51
CA HIS A 305 -34.82 5.06 2.13
C HIS A 305 -36.14 5.51 1.51
N GLU A 306 -37.23 5.53 2.28
CA GLU A 306 -38.53 6.03 1.81
C GLU A 306 -38.46 7.54 1.53
N MET A 307 -37.80 8.33 2.39
CA MET A 307 -37.58 9.76 2.15
C MET A 307 -36.73 10.02 0.90
N ILE A 308 -35.64 9.28 0.72
CA ILE A 308 -34.76 9.38 -0.45
C ILE A 308 -35.50 8.96 -1.73
N ALA A 309 -36.29 7.89 -1.67
CA ALA A 309 -37.07 7.43 -2.81
C ALA A 309 -38.10 8.48 -3.24
N LYS A 310 -38.79 9.11 -2.28
CA LYS A 310 -39.72 10.20 -2.54
C LYS A 310 -39.04 11.41 -3.20
N ALA A 311 -37.88 11.82 -2.69
CA ALA A 311 -37.12 12.92 -3.26
C ALA A 311 -36.60 12.63 -4.69
N GLN A 312 -36.14 11.40 -4.94
CA GLN A 312 -35.73 10.98 -6.28
C GLN A 312 -36.90 10.89 -7.26
N GLU A 313 -38.06 10.42 -6.81
CA GLU A 313 -39.27 10.37 -7.63
C GLU A 313 -39.74 11.78 -8.01
N GLU A 314 -39.68 12.72 -7.08
CA GLU A 314 -39.99 14.13 -7.34
C GLU A 314 -39.00 14.76 -8.34
N GLU A 315 -37.69 14.53 -8.19
CA GLU A 315 -36.67 15.03 -9.13
C GLU A 315 -36.86 14.42 -10.55
N VAL A 316 -37.17 13.13 -10.63
CA VAL A 316 -37.44 12.46 -11.92
C VAL A 316 -38.73 12.97 -12.54
N ALA A 317 -39.78 13.21 -11.75
CA ALA A 317 -41.05 13.74 -12.21
C ALA A 317 -40.88 15.18 -12.74
N GLU A 318 -40.13 16.02 -12.05
CA GLU A 318 -39.79 17.38 -12.48
C GLU A 318 -38.99 17.35 -13.79
N ARG A 319 -37.91 16.54 -13.88
CA ARG A 319 -37.14 16.40 -15.12
C ARG A 319 -37.97 15.85 -16.28
N ARG A 320 -38.94 14.98 -16.01
CA ARG A 320 -39.85 14.42 -17.01
C ARG A 320 -40.89 15.45 -17.48
N ALA A 321 -41.41 16.28 -16.57
CA ALA A 321 -42.30 17.38 -16.89
C ALA A 321 -41.60 18.45 -17.72
N GLU A 322 -40.36 18.81 -17.37
CA GLU A 322 -39.53 19.71 -18.17
C GLU A 322 -39.24 19.14 -19.56
N ALA A 323 -38.92 17.85 -19.68
CA ALA A 323 -38.71 17.19 -20.96
C ALA A 323 -39.99 17.16 -21.83
N GLN A 324 -41.16 16.97 -21.20
CA GLN A 324 -42.47 17.04 -21.89
C GLN A 324 -42.80 18.45 -22.37
N TYR A 325 -42.52 19.48 -21.56
CA TYR A 325 -42.70 20.88 -21.98
C TYR A 325 -41.71 21.30 -23.09
N ARG A 326 -40.53 20.68 -23.16
CA ARG A 326 -39.50 20.95 -24.17
C ARG A 326 -39.73 20.24 -25.51
N ALA A 327 -40.58 19.21 -25.55
CA ALA A 327 -40.96 18.53 -26.78
C ALA A 327 -42.24 19.16 -27.38
N PRO A 328 -42.18 19.88 -28.52
CA PRO A 328 -43.39 20.41 -29.14
C PRO A 328 -44.26 19.27 -29.67
N GLU A 329 -45.50 19.17 -29.19
CA GLU A 329 -46.53 18.26 -29.70
C GLU A 329 -46.73 18.46 -31.22
N VAL A 330 -46.28 17.53 -32.05
CA VAL A 330 -46.84 17.36 -33.39
C VAL A 330 -48.15 16.59 -33.22
N ARG A 331 -49.23 17.31 -32.89
CA ARG A 331 -50.59 16.78 -32.97
C ARG A 331 -50.98 16.67 -34.45
N PHE A 332 -51.01 15.44 -34.96
CA PHE A 332 -51.70 15.13 -36.20
C PHE A 332 -53.20 15.38 -35.99
N ALA A 333 -53.72 16.43 -36.62
CA ALA A 333 -55.15 16.65 -36.75
C ALA A 333 -55.69 15.68 -37.82
N ASP A 334 -56.67 14.90 -37.42
CA ASP A 334 -57.44 13.94 -38.20
C ASP A 334 -58.34 14.71 -39.19
N THR A 335 -58.09 14.61 -40.50
CA THR A 335 -59.09 14.93 -41.53
C THR A 335 -59.57 13.63 -42.15
N ARG A 336 -60.82 13.28 -41.82
CA ARG A 336 -61.67 12.37 -42.60
C ARG A 336 -62.35 13.16 -43.72
N ASP A 337 -62.68 12.43 -44.79
CA ASP A 337 -63.52 12.71 -45.97
C ASP A 337 -62.71 12.39 -47.24
N ASP A 338 -62.73 11.14 -47.71
CA ASP A 338 -63.67 10.53 -48.67
C ASP A 338 -63.33 10.79 -50.16
N GLU A 339 -63.11 9.67 -50.85
CA GLU A 339 -63.37 9.38 -52.28
C GLU A 339 -62.50 9.93 -53.44
N ALA A 340 -62.29 9.02 -54.42
CA ALA A 340 -61.76 9.18 -55.79
C ALA A 340 -60.24 9.42 -55.96
N ASP A 341 -59.50 8.91 -56.94
CA ASP A 341 -59.64 7.89 -57.98
C ASP A 341 -58.21 7.63 -58.52
N ARG A 342 -58.06 6.53 -59.26
CA ARG A 342 -56.87 5.94 -59.89
C ARG A 342 -55.97 6.90 -60.70
N GLY A 343 -54.68 6.55 -60.77
CA GLY A 343 -53.78 6.92 -61.88
C GLY A 343 -52.29 6.79 -61.53
N VAL A 344 -51.66 5.62 -61.64
CA VAL A 344 -50.84 5.17 -62.78
C VAL A 344 -49.57 6.02 -63.04
N ARG A 345 -48.40 5.39 -62.77
CA ARG A 345 -47.07 5.44 -63.46
C ARG A 345 -46.45 6.83 -63.70
N SER A 346 -45.19 7.12 -63.33
CA SER A 346 -43.95 6.60 -63.94
C SER A 346 -42.77 7.48 -63.50
N ARG A 347 -41.58 6.86 -63.33
CA ARG A 347 -40.17 7.33 -63.58
C ARG A 347 -39.94 8.84 -63.74
N GLY A 348 -38.93 9.50 -63.17
CA GLY A 348 -37.69 9.13 -62.50
C GLY A 348 -36.73 10.33 -62.52
N ALA A 349 -35.58 10.22 -61.83
CA ALA A 349 -34.44 11.17 -61.77
C ALA A 349 -34.73 12.49 -61.00
N MET A 350 -33.82 13.16 -60.28
CA MET A 350 -32.36 13.23 -60.21
C MET A 350 -31.95 13.78 -58.80
N THR A 351 -30.76 13.39 -58.32
CA THR A 351 -29.63 14.23 -57.83
C THR A 351 -29.96 15.56 -57.09
N LEU A 352 -29.41 15.93 -55.91
CA LEU A 352 -28.01 16.34 -55.66
C LEU A 352 -27.79 16.76 -54.17
N LYS A 353 -26.53 16.67 -53.75
CA LYS A 353 -25.86 17.24 -52.57
C LYS A 353 -26.31 18.65 -52.15
N CYS A 354 -26.22 18.95 -50.85
CA CYS A 354 -25.92 20.29 -50.34
C CYS A 354 -24.71 20.29 -49.39
N ARG A 355 -23.80 21.25 -49.66
CA ARG A 355 -22.57 21.57 -48.92
C ARG A 355 -22.84 22.75 -47.97
N SER A 356 -22.10 22.76 -46.86
CA SER A 356 -21.51 23.87 -46.08
C SER A 356 -21.94 25.33 -46.32
N ALA A 357 -22.12 26.09 -45.22
CA ALA A 357 -21.45 27.39 -44.98
C ALA A 357 -21.65 27.93 -43.53
N PRO A 358 -20.76 28.82 -43.04
CA PRO A 358 -20.59 29.18 -41.62
C PRO A 358 -21.13 30.59 -41.26
N LYS A 359 -21.22 30.95 -39.95
CA LYS A 359 -21.30 32.36 -39.52
C LYS A 359 -20.54 32.66 -38.22
N LYS A 360 -19.75 33.74 -38.31
CA LYS A 360 -18.99 34.44 -37.27
C LYS A 360 -19.92 35.16 -36.29
N GLY A 361 -19.54 35.17 -35.01
CA GLY A 361 -20.09 36.08 -34.00
C GLY A 361 -19.38 37.43 -34.05
N MET A 362 -20.17 38.50 -34.11
CA MET A 362 -19.74 39.90 -34.09
C MET A 362 -20.15 40.48 -32.73
N VAL A 363 -19.19 41.04 -32.00
CA VAL A 363 -19.41 41.80 -30.76
C VAL A 363 -19.00 43.24 -31.04
N LEU A 364 -19.89 44.20 -30.78
CA LEU A 364 -19.53 45.62 -30.79
C LEU A 364 -20.39 46.45 -29.85
N GLY A 365 -19.72 47.34 -29.11
CA GLY A 365 -20.27 48.45 -28.33
C GLY A 365 -20.00 48.29 -26.82
N ARG A 366 -19.34 49.20 -26.10
CA ARG A 366 -19.01 50.60 -26.38
C ARG A 366 -18.05 51.10 -25.28
N SER A 367 -17.11 51.97 -25.63
CA SER A 367 -16.15 52.64 -24.72
C SER A 367 -16.51 54.12 -24.55
N MET A 368 -16.23 54.70 -23.36
CA MET A 368 -15.63 56.03 -23.09
C MET A 368 -16.10 56.59 -21.73
N MET A 369 -15.18 56.75 -20.77
CA MET A 369 -14.73 58.05 -20.21
C MET A 369 -13.80 57.85 -19.00
N ALA A 370 -12.92 58.82 -18.81
CA ALA A 370 -11.69 58.82 -18.05
C ALA A 370 -11.83 59.10 -16.54
N GLY A 371 -10.76 58.82 -15.76
CA GLY A 371 -10.50 59.53 -14.51
C GLY A 371 -9.59 58.87 -13.47
N LYS A 372 -8.29 59.19 -13.53
CA LYS A 372 -7.32 59.37 -12.42
C LYS A 372 -7.03 58.22 -11.40
N GLY A 373 -5.79 57.73 -11.48
CA GLY A 373 -4.74 57.97 -10.47
C GLY A 373 -4.74 57.11 -9.19
N GLY A 374 -3.60 56.44 -8.92
CA GLY A 374 -3.27 55.94 -7.58
C GLY A 374 -2.52 54.62 -7.57
N MET A 375 -1.20 54.68 -7.61
CA MET A 375 -0.25 53.57 -7.47
C MET A 375 -0.02 53.26 -5.97
N PRO A 376 -0.10 52.01 -5.49
CA PRO A 376 0.42 51.65 -4.19
C PRO A 376 1.84 51.02 -4.29
N PRO A 377 2.73 51.27 -3.31
CA PRO A 377 4.13 50.85 -3.35
C PRO A 377 4.35 49.40 -2.87
N PRO A 378 5.51 48.79 -3.18
CA PRO A 378 5.90 47.48 -2.65
C PRO A 378 6.45 47.59 -1.21
N PRO A 379 6.26 46.59 -0.35
CA PRO A 379 6.93 46.56 0.94
C PRO A 379 8.37 46.03 0.81
N ALA A 380 9.26 46.70 1.52
CA ALA A 380 10.68 46.42 1.63
C ALA A 380 10.98 45.20 2.50
N CYS A 381 12.14 44.58 2.24
CA CYS A 381 12.85 43.71 3.17
C CYS A 381 13.12 44.43 4.50
N ALA A 382 12.81 43.78 5.61
CA ALA A 382 13.43 44.06 6.90
C ALA A 382 13.49 42.76 7.72
N ALA A 383 14.71 42.44 8.14
CA ALA A 383 15.07 41.34 9.01
C ALA A 383 14.49 41.53 10.42
N ALA A 384 14.04 40.43 11.05
CA ALA A 384 14.00 40.27 12.49
C ALA A 384 13.83 38.77 12.83
N ALA A 385 14.96 38.05 12.89
CA ALA A 385 15.01 36.75 13.54
C ALA A 385 15.01 36.99 15.07
N ALA A 386 13.88 36.69 15.72
CA ALA A 386 13.79 36.65 17.17
C ALA A 386 14.18 35.24 17.65
N ALA A 387 15.40 35.12 18.15
CA ALA A 387 15.88 33.95 18.88
C ALA A 387 15.24 33.91 20.29
N PRO A 388 14.71 32.77 20.74
CA PRO A 388 14.40 32.59 22.15
C PRO A 388 15.66 32.24 22.94
N LEU A 389 15.76 32.89 24.09
CA LEU A 389 16.83 32.85 25.09
C LEU A 389 17.18 31.41 25.53
N ALA A 390 18.46 31.07 25.35
CA ALA A 390 19.10 29.96 26.05
C ALA A 390 19.23 30.31 27.54
N SER A 391 18.68 29.47 28.40
CA SER A 391 18.93 29.48 29.84
C SER A 391 20.09 28.54 30.17
N THR A 392 20.90 28.99 31.11
CA THR A 392 22.18 28.44 31.57
C THR A 392 22.06 27.06 32.24
N PRO A 393 23.06 26.17 32.06
CA PRO A 393 23.13 24.89 32.74
C PRO A 393 23.66 25.03 34.18
N GLN A 394 22.98 24.39 35.14
CA GLN A 394 23.46 24.21 36.51
C GLN A 394 24.21 22.88 36.65
N THR A 395 25.35 22.95 37.31
CA THR A 395 26.36 21.92 37.61
C THR A 395 25.84 20.87 38.61
N PRO A 396 26.31 19.61 38.55
CA PRO A 396 25.65 18.45 39.16
C PRO A 396 26.03 18.22 40.63
N THR A 397 25.09 17.71 41.42
CA THR A 397 25.36 17.18 42.77
C THR A 397 25.55 15.67 42.70
N GLN A 398 26.76 15.23 43.07
CA GLN A 398 27.13 13.84 43.28
C GLN A 398 26.42 13.26 44.50
N GLN A 399 25.84 12.06 44.38
CA GLN A 399 25.73 11.07 45.46
C GLN A 399 25.79 9.65 44.86
N VAL A 400 26.64 8.81 45.43
CA VAL A 400 26.92 7.40 45.13
C VAL A 400 27.14 6.73 46.51
N PRO A 401 26.99 5.41 46.72
CA PRO A 401 26.01 4.42 46.24
C PRO A 401 25.35 3.64 47.42
N GLN A 402 24.21 2.98 47.21
CA GLN A 402 23.83 1.80 47.98
C GLN A 402 23.21 0.71 47.08
N GLN A 403 23.88 -0.43 47.03
CA GLN A 403 23.38 -1.77 46.66
C GLN A 403 23.42 -2.63 47.96
N PRO A 404 22.81 -3.84 48.04
CA PRO A 404 22.13 -4.63 47.01
C PRO A 404 20.77 -5.23 47.47
N GLY A 405 20.02 -5.81 46.54
CA GLY A 405 18.86 -6.66 46.84
C GLY A 405 18.37 -7.39 45.59
N GLU A 406 18.82 -8.63 45.43
CA GLU A 406 18.47 -9.55 44.36
C GLU A 406 17.00 -9.95 44.39
N SER A 407 16.33 -9.87 43.23
CA SER A 407 15.30 -10.83 42.81
C SER A 407 15.09 -10.65 41.31
N GLY A 408 15.81 -11.46 40.54
CA GLY A 408 15.67 -11.56 39.10
C GLY A 408 14.41 -12.35 38.74
N GLU A 409 13.37 -11.63 38.36
CA GLU A 409 12.44 -12.06 37.32
C GLU A 409 12.44 -10.95 36.28
N ALA A 410 13.10 -11.19 35.16
CA ALA A 410 13.01 -10.33 33.98
C ALA A 410 11.58 -10.46 33.43
N ALA A 411 10.67 -9.69 34.01
CA ALA A 411 9.47 -9.28 33.31
C ALA A 411 9.96 -8.57 32.04
N ALA A 412 9.67 -9.15 30.87
CA ALA A 412 9.84 -8.48 29.61
C ALA A 412 9.04 -7.17 29.68
N GLU A 413 9.72 -6.05 29.93
CA GLU A 413 9.14 -4.74 29.70
C GLU A 413 8.75 -4.70 28.22
N ASP A 414 7.44 -4.65 27.98
CA ASP A 414 6.85 -4.52 26.65
C ASP A 414 7.11 -3.08 26.17
N THR A 415 8.38 -2.72 26.00
CA THR A 415 8.81 -1.44 25.45
C THR A 415 8.26 -1.37 24.04
N ALA A 416 7.40 -0.39 23.79
CA ALA A 416 6.79 -0.18 22.48
C ALA A 416 7.86 -0.20 21.39
N VAL A 417 7.80 -1.19 20.51
CA VAL A 417 8.78 -1.36 19.43
C VAL A 417 8.64 -0.18 18.47
N ASP A 418 9.66 0.67 18.43
CA ASP A 418 9.74 1.78 17.49
C ASP A 418 10.17 1.28 16.11
N TYR A 419 9.18 1.05 15.25
CA TYR A 419 9.40 0.59 13.86
C TYR A 419 10.22 1.60 13.03
N THR A 420 10.31 2.87 13.43
CA THR A 420 11.10 3.88 12.70
C THR A 420 12.61 3.66 12.81
N GLN A 421 13.06 2.86 13.80
CA GLN A 421 14.47 2.49 13.94
C GLN A 421 14.86 1.32 13.04
N VAL A 422 13.91 0.53 12.53
CA VAL A 422 14.18 -0.68 11.74
C VAL A 422 15.05 -0.38 10.51
N PRO A 423 14.80 0.68 9.71
CA PRO A 423 15.66 1.01 8.57
C PRO A 423 17.09 1.37 8.98
N LYS A 424 17.25 2.09 10.10
CA LYS A 424 18.58 2.49 10.61
C LYS A 424 19.37 1.29 11.12
N GLU A 425 18.70 0.38 11.82
CA GLU A 425 19.29 -0.87 12.29
C GLU A 425 19.65 -1.79 11.12
N LEU A 426 18.80 -1.88 10.09
CA LEU A 426 19.12 -2.61 8.86
C LEU A 426 20.34 -2.02 8.16
N ASP A 427 20.40 -0.69 7.99
CA ASP A 427 21.53 -0.01 7.34
C ASP A 427 22.85 -0.28 8.10
N ARG A 428 22.81 -0.21 9.43
CA ARG A 428 23.94 -0.54 10.31
C ARG A 428 24.38 -2.00 10.15
N ARG A 429 23.44 -2.95 10.17
CA ARG A 429 23.74 -4.38 10.00
C ARG A 429 24.24 -4.69 8.59
N PHE A 430 23.78 -3.98 7.56
CA PHE A 430 24.34 -4.10 6.22
C PHE A 430 25.80 -3.64 6.17
N GLU A 431 26.15 -2.53 6.83
CA GLU A 431 27.55 -2.08 6.89
C GLU A 431 28.46 -3.12 7.58
N LEU A 432 27.99 -3.70 8.69
CA LEU A 432 28.76 -4.62 9.53
C LEU A 432 28.84 -6.04 8.93
N LEU A 433 27.70 -6.57 8.50
CA LEU A 433 27.53 -7.99 8.18
C LEU A 433 27.45 -8.27 6.67
N ASP A 434 27.38 -7.27 5.79
CA ASP A 434 27.46 -7.52 4.34
C ASP A 434 28.85 -7.17 3.82
N THR A 435 29.75 -8.16 3.74
CA THR A 435 31.12 -7.97 3.23
C THR A 435 31.14 -7.42 1.81
N ASP A 436 30.19 -7.85 0.98
CA ASP A 436 30.23 -7.63 -0.45
C ASP A 436 29.58 -6.30 -0.85
N GLY A 437 28.85 -5.66 0.06
CA GLY A 437 28.12 -4.42 -0.23
C GLY A 437 27.09 -4.59 -1.34
N ALA A 438 26.45 -5.76 -1.41
CA ALA A 438 25.47 -6.10 -2.45
C ALA A 438 24.03 -5.74 -2.03
N LEU A 439 23.79 -5.53 -0.73
CA LEU A 439 22.48 -5.20 -0.19
C LEU A 439 22.13 -3.72 -0.31
N ARG A 440 21.12 -3.42 -1.12
CA ARG A 440 20.55 -2.09 -1.32
C ARG A 440 19.20 -1.97 -0.65
N PRO A 441 19.01 -1.06 0.33
CA PRO A 441 17.67 -0.73 0.83
C PRO A 441 16.77 -0.30 -0.34
N THR A 442 15.52 -0.75 -0.37
CA THR A 442 14.59 -0.49 -1.48
C THR A 442 13.36 0.23 -0.96
N ILE A 443 13.05 1.36 -1.59
CA ILE A 443 11.83 2.12 -1.34
C ILE A 443 10.73 1.54 -2.22
N ILE A 444 9.61 1.20 -1.60
CA ILE A 444 8.38 0.79 -2.28
C ILE A 444 7.46 2.02 -2.36
N SER A 445 7.10 2.43 -3.57
CA SER A 445 6.13 3.49 -3.82
C SER A 445 4.93 2.94 -4.57
N PRO A 446 3.69 3.30 -4.21
CA PRO A 446 2.51 2.93 -4.99
C PRO A 446 2.49 3.72 -6.30
N GLY A 447 2.27 3.04 -7.42
CA GLY A 447 2.22 3.62 -8.74
C GLY A 447 0.92 4.41 -9.00
N GLU A 448 0.93 5.20 -10.07
CA GLU A 448 -0.12 6.17 -10.39
C GLU A 448 -1.38 5.57 -11.04
N THR A 449 -1.27 4.35 -11.57
CA THR A 449 -2.37 3.72 -12.33
C THR A 449 -2.96 2.56 -11.54
N TRP A 450 -4.10 2.77 -10.89
CA TRP A 450 -4.76 1.70 -10.15
C TRP A 450 -5.81 1.02 -11.01
N THR A 451 -6.00 -0.28 -10.81
CA THR A 451 -7.06 -1.03 -11.48
C THR A 451 -8.06 -1.50 -10.43
N LYS A 452 -9.33 -1.08 -10.58
CA LYS A 452 -10.42 -1.51 -9.71
C LYS A 452 -11.41 -2.30 -10.55
N ARG A 453 -11.54 -3.59 -10.26
CA ARG A 453 -12.58 -4.45 -10.81
C ARG A 453 -13.73 -4.48 -9.82
N SER A 454 -14.88 -3.98 -10.23
CA SER A 454 -16.08 -3.90 -9.39
C SER A 454 -17.26 -4.65 -9.99
N GLN A 455 -18.12 -5.18 -9.13
CA GLN A 455 -19.33 -5.88 -9.53
C GLN A 455 -20.57 -5.19 -8.94
N LYS A 456 -21.20 -4.31 -9.73
CA LYS A 456 -22.33 -3.48 -9.25
C LYS A 456 -23.56 -4.29 -8.80
N ALA A 457 -23.75 -5.49 -9.33
CA ALA A 457 -24.83 -6.39 -8.91
C ALA A 457 -24.33 -7.84 -8.91
N LEU A 458 -24.92 -8.69 -8.05
CA LEU A 458 -24.47 -10.07 -7.81
C LEU A 458 -24.33 -10.94 -9.07
N LEU A 459 -25.12 -10.64 -10.12
CA LEU A 459 -25.14 -11.35 -11.41
C LEU A 459 -24.59 -10.52 -12.58
N ALA A 460 -24.20 -9.26 -12.35
CA ALA A 460 -23.68 -8.41 -13.41
C ALA A 460 -22.23 -8.79 -13.75
N ALA A 461 -21.83 -8.61 -15.01
CA ALA A 461 -20.44 -8.79 -15.40
C ALA A 461 -19.54 -7.79 -14.64
N PRO A 462 -18.35 -8.22 -14.18
CA PRO A 462 -17.43 -7.32 -13.49
C PRO A 462 -16.94 -6.22 -14.45
N THR A 463 -17.03 -4.97 -14.01
CA THR A 463 -16.51 -3.80 -14.73
C THR A 463 -15.13 -3.45 -14.20
N THR A 464 -14.14 -3.41 -15.09
CA THR A 464 -12.78 -2.97 -14.75
C THR A 464 -12.63 -1.50 -15.08
N SER A 465 -12.30 -0.69 -14.08
CA SER A 465 -12.00 0.74 -14.22
C SER A 465 -10.55 1.01 -13.87
N THR A 466 -9.86 1.75 -14.73
CA THR A 466 -8.52 2.27 -14.46
C THR A 466 -8.65 3.63 -13.81
N LEU A 467 -8.15 3.75 -12.57
CA LEU A 467 -8.18 4.98 -11.78
C LEU A 467 -6.83 5.67 -11.92
N GLN A 468 -6.73 6.57 -12.89
CA GLN A 468 -5.60 7.49 -13.04
C GLN A 468 -6.12 8.90 -12.74
N GLY A 469 -5.57 9.56 -11.71
CA GLY A 469 -6.03 10.89 -11.25
C GLY A 469 -7.25 10.90 -10.32
N SER A 470 -8.09 9.86 -10.33
CA SER A 470 -9.24 9.72 -9.41
C SER A 470 -8.86 9.21 -8.00
N GLN A 471 -7.59 8.97 -7.74
CA GLN A 471 -7.10 8.48 -6.44
C GLN A 471 -7.43 9.43 -5.28
N LYS A 472 -7.42 10.74 -5.54
CA LYS A 472 -7.80 11.73 -4.55
C LYS A 472 -9.28 11.62 -4.17
N GLN A 473 -10.16 11.40 -5.15
CA GLN A 473 -11.59 11.22 -4.90
C GLN A 473 -11.89 9.95 -4.11
N GLU A 474 -11.20 8.84 -4.42
CA GLU A 474 -11.32 7.59 -3.65
C GLU A 474 -10.76 7.76 -2.23
N LYS A 475 -9.67 8.52 -2.07
CA LYS A 475 -9.14 8.87 -0.75
C LYS A 475 -10.15 9.69 0.05
N ASP A 476 -10.66 10.78 -0.52
CA ASP A 476 -11.62 11.66 0.15
C ASP A 476 -12.87 10.88 0.55
N ALA A 477 -13.41 10.03 -0.34
CA ALA A 477 -14.55 9.16 -0.03
C ALA A 477 -14.26 8.12 1.08
N ALA A 478 -13.05 7.55 1.12
CA ALA A 478 -12.65 6.65 2.19
C ALA A 478 -12.49 7.37 3.54
N PHE A 479 -12.01 8.62 3.51
CA PHE A 479 -11.84 9.44 4.71
C PHE A 479 -13.18 9.94 5.24
N ASP A 480 -14.12 10.33 4.38
CA ASP A 480 -15.49 10.67 4.77
C ASP A 480 -16.17 9.48 5.45
N LEU A 481 -16.00 8.27 4.89
CA LEU A 481 -16.50 7.04 5.52
C LEU A 481 -15.85 6.79 6.88
N LEU A 482 -14.52 6.97 7.01
CA LEU A 482 -13.84 6.82 8.30
C LEU A 482 -14.29 7.88 9.32
N ASP A 483 -14.54 9.11 8.89
CA ASP A 483 -15.04 10.18 9.76
C ASP A 483 -16.43 9.81 10.33
N ALA A 484 -17.33 9.34 9.46
CA ALA A 484 -18.64 8.85 9.85
C ALA A 484 -18.57 7.62 10.79
N LEU A 485 -17.62 6.70 10.53
CA LEU A 485 -17.40 5.49 11.33
C LEU A 485 -16.65 5.72 12.63
N THR A 486 -15.99 6.87 12.80
CA THR A 486 -15.24 7.17 14.04
C THR A 486 -15.89 8.29 14.85
N LYS A 487 -17.02 8.84 14.39
CA LYS A 487 -17.64 10.07 14.93
C LYS A 487 -16.59 11.19 15.02
N SER A 488 -15.93 11.44 13.90
CA SER A 488 -14.83 12.40 13.76
C SER A 488 -13.67 12.17 14.73
N GLY A 489 -13.27 10.90 14.88
CA GLY A 489 -12.13 10.49 15.71
C GLY A 489 -12.42 10.25 17.20
N ALA A 490 -13.67 10.38 17.65
CA ALA A 490 -14.05 10.10 19.03
C ALA A 490 -13.99 8.61 19.40
N LEU A 491 -14.28 7.73 18.44
CA LEU A 491 -14.28 6.28 18.62
C LEU A 491 -12.97 5.66 18.09
N PRO A 492 -12.25 4.88 18.92
CA PRO A 492 -11.06 4.17 18.47
C PRO A 492 -11.44 2.95 17.63
N VAL A 493 -10.60 2.65 16.65
CA VAL A 493 -10.72 1.49 15.75
C VAL A 493 -9.97 0.30 16.34
N ASP A 494 -10.66 -0.64 16.96
CA ASP A 494 -10.04 -1.80 17.64
C ASP A 494 -9.63 -2.93 16.67
N HIS A 495 -10.32 -3.05 15.54
CA HIS A 495 -10.14 -4.13 14.56
C HIS A 495 -9.44 -3.62 13.30
N ALA A 496 -8.14 -3.34 13.43
CA ALA A 496 -7.27 -3.04 12.31
C ALA A 496 -6.04 -3.95 12.27
N ALA A 497 -5.51 -4.19 11.08
CA ALA A 497 -4.25 -4.90 10.88
C ALA A 497 -3.28 -3.98 10.14
N LEU A 498 -2.14 -3.69 10.78
CA LEU A 498 -1.08 -2.87 10.18
C LEU A 498 0.05 -3.77 9.70
N HIS A 499 0.28 -3.76 8.40
CA HIS A 499 1.38 -4.44 7.75
C HIS A 499 2.47 -3.41 7.41
N ILE A 500 3.66 -3.60 7.94
CA ILE A 500 4.84 -2.76 7.73
C ILE A 500 5.79 -3.57 6.87
N VAL A 501 6.08 -3.12 5.66
CA VAL A 501 6.96 -3.81 4.71
C VAL A 501 8.26 -3.04 4.59
N VAL A 502 9.37 -3.75 4.81
CA VAL A 502 10.72 -3.28 4.58
C VAL A 502 11.35 -4.15 3.51
N ALA A 503 11.92 -3.50 2.50
CA ALA A 503 12.48 -4.17 1.34
C ALA A 503 13.97 -3.89 1.19
N ALA A 504 14.70 -4.91 0.77
CA ALA A 504 16.07 -4.77 0.28
C ALA A 504 16.22 -5.55 -1.03
N THR A 505 17.11 -5.08 -1.89
CA THR A 505 17.45 -5.75 -3.16
C THR A 505 18.92 -6.15 -3.09
N HIS A 506 19.18 -7.45 -3.28
CA HIS A 506 20.51 -7.98 -3.51
C HIS A 506 20.86 -7.80 -4.99
N CYS A 507 21.82 -6.93 -5.29
CA CYS A 507 22.25 -6.66 -6.65
C CYS A 507 23.46 -7.49 -7.02
N PHE A 508 23.40 -8.17 -8.17
CA PHE A 508 24.53 -8.84 -8.79
C PHE A 508 24.96 -8.06 -10.03
N ASP A 509 26.28 -7.88 -10.19
CA ASP A 509 26.86 -7.18 -11.35
C ASP A 509 26.73 -7.99 -12.65
N LYS A 510 26.52 -9.31 -12.54
CA LYS A 510 26.50 -10.27 -13.64
C LYS A 510 25.22 -11.10 -13.65
N THR A 511 25.02 -11.89 -14.71
CA THR A 511 23.91 -12.86 -14.76
C THR A 511 24.16 -14.01 -13.78
N VAL A 512 23.12 -14.82 -13.49
CA VAL A 512 23.24 -15.98 -12.58
C VAL A 512 24.39 -16.90 -13.02
N THR A 513 24.42 -17.23 -14.31
CA THR A 513 25.41 -18.15 -14.89
C THR A 513 26.82 -17.54 -14.90
N GLU A 514 26.95 -16.26 -15.22
CA GLU A 514 28.24 -15.57 -15.20
C GLU A 514 28.78 -15.39 -13.78
N THR A 515 27.92 -15.18 -12.78
CA THR A 515 28.34 -15.11 -11.37
C THR A 515 28.99 -16.43 -10.93
N VAL A 516 28.44 -17.57 -11.37
CA VAL A 516 29.00 -18.88 -11.04
C VAL A 516 30.28 -19.18 -11.82
N VAL A 517 30.33 -18.82 -13.11
CA VAL A 517 31.44 -19.18 -14.00
C VAL A 517 32.61 -18.19 -13.89
N GLN A 518 32.35 -16.90 -13.99
CA GLN A 518 33.38 -15.86 -14.04
C GLN A 518 33.88 -15.48 -12.65
N ASP A 519 32.96 -15.34 -11.68
CA ASP A 519 33.34 -14.96 -10.31
C ASP A 519 33.63 -16.19 -9.43
N ASN A 520 33.44 -17.40 -9.97
CA ASN A 520 33.59 -18.68 -9.26
C ASN A 520 32.91 -18.67 -7.88
N THR A 521 31.73 -18.05 -7.82
CA THR A 521 31.04 -17.74 -6.57
C THR A 521 29.66 -18.34 -6.59
N ASN A 522 29.25 -18.95 -5.48
CA ASN A 522 27.90 -19.46 -5.31
C ASN A 522 26.93 -18.33 -4.94
N PRO A 523 26.00 -17.92 -5.82
CA PRO A 523 25.03 -16.86 -5.51
C PRO A 523 24.05 -17.27 -4.40
N ILE A 524 23.82 -18.58 -4.18
CA ILE A 524 22.93 -19.08 -3.13
C ILE A 524 23.44 -18.66 -1.75
N ASP A 525 24.74 -18.82 -1.51
CA ASP A 525 25.34 -18.52 -0.20
C ASP A 525 25.30 -17.01 0.09
N LYS A 526 25.48 -16.18 -0.95
CA LYS A 526 25.36 -14.71 -0.84
C LYS A 526 23.94 -14.28 -0.49
N VAL A 527 22.92 -14.79 -1.18
CA VAL A 527 21.52 -14.44 -0.90
C VAL A 527 21.05 -15.05 0.43
N GLU A 528 21.50 -16.24 0.78
CA GLU A 528 21.26 -16.85 2.10
C GLU A 528 21.73 -15.92 3.21
N ARG A 529 22.98 -15.46 3.13
CA ARG A 529 23.55 -14.53 4.10
C ARG A 529 22.73 -13.25 4.22
N SER A 530 22.38 -12.65 3.08
CA SER A 530 21.50 -11.48 3.04
C SER A 530 20.13 -11.73 3.68
N THR A 531 19.54 -12.89 3.43
CA THR A 531 18.23 -13.27 3.99
C THR A 531 18.33 -13.43 5.50
N LEU A 532 19.40 -14.03 6.02
CA LEU A 532 19.65 -14.19 7.45
C LEU A 532 19.89 -12.86 8.16
N ILE A 533 20.57 -11.91 7.51
CA ILE A 533 20.73 -10.55 8.05
C ILE A 533 19.35 -9.90 8.21
N MET A 534 18.51 -9.91 7.17
CA MET A 534 17.16 -9.35 7.26
C MET A 534 16.28 -10.06 8.30
N ALA A 535 16.37 -11.39 8.37
CA ALA A 535 15.62 -12.19 9.35
C ALA A 535 16.03 -11.86 10.79
N SER A 536 17.34 -11.75 11.05
CA SER A 536 17.86 -11.38 12.38
C SER A 536 17.34 -10.02 12.84
N THR A 537 17.18 -9.06 11.92
CA THR A 537 16.72 -7.70 12.23
C THR A 537 15.21 -7.64 12.45
N VAL A 538 14.43 -8.37 11.65
CA VAL A 538 12.97 -8.36 11.79
C VAL A 538 12.50 -9.16 13.01
N HIS A 539 13.14 -10.31 13.28
CA HIS A 539 12.78 -11.15 14.42
C HIS A 539 13.46 -10.73 15.73
N GLN A 540 14.45 -9.82 15.68
CA GLN A 540 15.24 -9.38 16.83
C GLN A 540 15.84 -10.58 17.60
N LYS A 541 16.37 -11.55 16.86
CA LYS A 541 16.96 -12.79 17.38
C LYS A 541 18.28 -13.09 16.66
N PRO A 542 19.23 -13.73 17.35
CA PRO A 542 20.47 -14.17 16.74
C PRO A 542 20.20 -15.21 15.65
N VAL A 543 21.06 -15.24 14.63
CA VAL A 543 20.92 -16.13 13.47
C VAL A 543 20.85 -17.59 13.89
N ALA A 544 21.59 -17.97 14.95
CA ALA A 544 21.59 -19.31 15.52
C ALA A 544 20.19 -19.81 15.93
N ALA A 545 19.31 -18.92 16.39
CA ALA A 545 17.96 -19.26 16.83
C ALA A 545 16.94 -19.32 15.67
N LEU A 546 17.28 -18.75 14.51
CA LEU A 546 16.39 -18.66 13.35
C LEU A 546 16.53 -19.86 12.40
N ILE A 547 17.71 -20.47 12.37
CA ILE A 547 18.03 -21.60 11.49
C ILE A 547 17.80 -22.95 12.16
N ARG A 548 17.62 -24.00 11.36
CA ARG A 548 17.59 -25.38 11.86
C ARG A 548 18.99 -25.81 12.31
N GLN A 549 19.06 -26.56 13.41
CA GLN A 549 20.32 -27.04 13.98
C GLN A 549 21.20 -27.81 12.97
N ALA A 550 20.57 -28.57 12.07
CA ALA A 550 21.27 -29.33 11.03
C ALA A 550 22.03 -28.46 10.02
N GLN A 551 21.63 -27.19 9.86
CA GLN A 551 22.25 -26.25 8.92
C GLN A 551 23.32 -25.37 9.60
N TYR A 552 23.40 -25.38 10.93
CA TYR A 552 24.29 -24.51 11.69
C TYR A 552 25.76 -24.64 11.26
N SER A 553 26.29 -25.87 11.15
CA SER A 553 27.69 -26.10 10.77
C SER A 553 28.02 -25.56 9.37
N ARG A 554 27.11 -25.76 8.40
CA ARG A 554 27.27 -25.24 7.04
C ARG A 554 27.28 -23.72 7.03
N VAL A 555 26.26 -23.08 7.61
CA VAL A 555 26.14 -21.62 7.62
C VAL A 555 27.30 -20.98 8.36
N SER A 556 27.75 -21.57 9.47
CA SER A 556 28.93 -21.11 10.22
C SER A 556 30.22 -21.19 9.38
N SER A 557 30.39 -22.26 8.59
CA SER A 557 31.55 -22.40 7.70
C SER A 557 31.53 -21.42 6.52
N THR A 558 30.36 -21.15 5.96
CA THR A 558 30.20 -20.34 4.75
C THR A 558 30.09 -18.84 5.07
N SER A 559 29.50 -18.47 6.20
CA SER A 559 29.24 -17.10 6.61
C SER A 559 29.53 -16.91 8.11
N PRO A 560 30.81 -17.00 8.53
CA PRO A 560 31.19 -16.92 9.94
C PRO A 560 30.84 -15.57 10.58
N MET A 561 30.85 -14.49 9.80
CA MET A 561 30.53 -13.13 10.26
C MET A 561 29.14 -12.98 10.89
N LEU A 562 28.18 -13.85 10.54
CA LEU A 562 26.82 -13.83 11.08
C LEU A 562 26.74 -14.28 12.55
N PHE A 563 27.78 -14.95 13.05
CA PHE A 563 27.83 -15.52 14.41
C PHE A 563 28.83 -14.80 15.31
N VAL A 564 29.49 -13.74 14.82
CA VAL A 564 30.50 -12.99 15.59
C VAL A 564 29.85 -12.18 16.73
N GLU A 565 28.58 -11.79 16.60
CA GLU A 565 27.84 -11.08 17.64
C GLU A 565 27.41 -11.97 18.82
N ASP A 566 27.35 -13.31 18.65
CA ASP A 566 26.94 -14.24 19.71
C ASP A 566 28.02 -14.46 20.81
N GLY A 567 29.25 -13.94 20.59
CA GLY A 567 30.39 -14.08 21.51
C GLY A 567 30.58 -12.90 22.48
N ALA A 568 29.74 -11.87 22.41
CA ALA A 568 29.80 -10.69 23.26
C ALA A 568 28.45 -10.45 23.97
N ALA A 569 28.02 -11.44 24.76
CA ALA A 569 26.96 -11.30 25.76
C ALA A 569 27.47 -11.82 27.10
#